data_AF-A0A967L981-F1
#
_entry.id   AF-A0A967L981-F1
#
_cell.length_a   1.000
_cell.length_b   1.000
_cell.length_c   1.000
_cell.angle_alpha   90.00
_cell.angle_beta   90.00
_cell.angle_gamma   90.00
#
_symmetry.space_group_name_H-M   'P 1'
#
loop_
_entity.id
_entity.type
_entity.pdbx_description
1 polymer ?
#
loop_
_entity_poly.entity_id
_entity_poly.type
_entity_poly.pdbx_seq_one_letter_code
_entity_poly.pdbx_strand_id
1 'polypeptide(L)'
;GLACLNEMKDEPAGPLTLTTTTGFGSAWLSSRLHKFHDLHPEIEVTLLLIDNEELDLRQRHADCAIRFQHPEEPRLVRRFIDDFSYHIY
;
A
#
# COMPACT_ATOMS: atom_id res chain seq x y z
N GLY A 1 19.26 33.82 -16.06
CA GLY A 1 17.81 33.73 -16.29
C GLY A 1 17.23 32.90 -15.16
N LEU A 2 16.18 33.41 -14.55
CA LEU A 2 15.54 32.91 -13.33
C LEU A 2 14.92 31.53 -13.55
N ALA A 3 15.15 30.61 -12.62
CA ALA A 3 14.11 29.87 -11.90
C ALA A 3 14.79 28.74 -11.12
N CYS A 4 14.74 28.87 -9.81
CA CYS A 4 15.15 27.86 -8.87
C CYS A 4 14.50 26.51 -9.25
N LEU A 5 15.33 25.48 -9.40
CA LEU A 5 14.92 24.11 -9.11
C LEU A 5 14.63 24.07 -7.62
N ASN A 6 13.46 24.55 -7.26
CA ASN A 6 12.86 24.32 -5.97
C ASN A 6 12.47 22.85 -6.00
N GLU A 7 13.46 21.98 -5.76
CA GLU A 7 13.26 20.64 -5.23
C GLU A 7 12.62 20.80 -3.84
N MET A 8 11.38 21.31 -3.81
CA MET A 8 10.47 21.01 -2.74
C MET A 8 10.24 19.51 -2.85
N LYS A 9 11.07 18.76 -2.14
CA LYS A 9 10.66 17.47 -1.58
C LYS A 9 9.44 17.79 -0.73
N ASP A 10 8.26 17.76 -1.34
CA ASP A 10 7.01 17.65 -0.60
C ASP A 10 7.18 16.40 0.26
N GLU A 11 7.30 16.58 1.58
CA GLU A 11 7.28 15.45 2.49
C GLU A 11 5.95 14.74 2.28
N PRO A 12 5.94 13.40 2.06
CA PRO A 12 4.72 12.70 1.76
C PRO A 12 3.78 12.80 2.97
N ALA A 13 2.57 13.34 2.74
CA ALA A 13 1.59 13.63 3.78
C ALA A 13 0.16 13.39 3.29
N GLY A 14 -0.77 13.24 4.24
CA GLY A 14 -2.20 13.07 3.98
C GLY A 14 -2.68 11.61 4.04
N PRO A 15 -3.96 11.36 3.71
CA PRO A 15 -4.56 10.04 3.83
C PRO A 15 -4.02 9.07 2.78
N LEU A 16 -3.76 7.83 3.21
CA LEU A 16 -3.35 6.72 2.36
C LEU A 16 -4.19 5.49 2.70
N THR A 17 -5.08 5.07 1.80
CA THR A 17 -5.90 3.88 1.99
C THR A 17 -5.29 2.69 1.26
N LEU A 18 -4.89 1.68 2.02
CA LEU A 18 -4.34 0.43 1.51
C LEU A 18 -5.33 -0.71 1.71
N THR A 19 -5.37 -1.67 0.79
CA THR A 19 -6.09 -2.93 0.98
C THR A 19 -5.18 -4.15 0.84
N THR A 20 -5.46 -5.19 1.63
CA THR A 20 -4.74 -6.47 1.60
C THR A 20 -5.64 -7.61 2.08
N THR A 21 -5.21 -8.87 1.91
CA THR A 21 -5.91 -10.02 2.51
C THR A 21 -5.84 -9.96 4.03
N THR A 22 -6.87 -10.43 4.72
CA THR A 22 -6.99 -10.39 6.17
C THR A 22 -5.82 -11.09 6.84
N GLY A 23 -5.47 -12.29 6.34
CA GLY A 23 -4.38 -13.10 6.86
C GLY A 23 -3.03 -12.36 6.79
N PHE A 24 -2.70 -11.80 5.62
CA PHE A 24 -1.44 -11.07 5.45
C PHE A 24 -1.41 -9.77 6.24
N GLY A 25 -2.52 -9.01 6.20
CA GLY A 25 -2.66 -7.75 6.90
C GLY A 25 -2.48 -7.89 8.40
N SER A 26 -3.18 -8.86 8.99
CA SER A 26 -3.15 -9.11 10.43
C SER A 26 -1.84 -9.73 10.89
N ALA A 27 -1.32 -10.73 10.15
CA ALA A 27 -0.19 -11.52 10.62
C ALA A 27 1.19 -10.92 10.29
N TRP A 28 1.31 -10.09 9.26
CA TRP A 28 2.62 -9.63 8.77
C TRP A 28 2.70 -8.12 8.58
N LEU A 29 1.72 -7.51 7.90
CA LEU A 29 1.80 -6.12 7.46
C LEU A 29 1.61 -5.12 8.61
N SER A 30 0.63 -5.37 9.49
CA SER A 30 0.31 -4.51 10.64
C SER A 30 1.55 -4.17 11.48
N SER A 31 2.37 -5.17 11.82
CA SER A 31 3.61 -5.00 12.60
C SER A 31 4.66 -4.12 11.92
N ARG A 32 4.63 -4.01 10.58
CA ARG A 32 5.59 -3.23 9.78
C ARG A 32 5.08 -1.82 9.50
N LEU A 33 3.77 -1.63 9.48
CA LEU A 33 3.17 -0.30 9.35
C LEU A 33 3.59 0.64 10.49
N HIS A 34 3.90 0.11 11.68
CA HIS A 34 4.46 0.94 12.75
C HIS A 34 5.75 1.64 12.33
N LYS A 35 6.70 0.92 11.74
CA LYS A 35 7.97 1.50 11.24
C LYS A 35 7.74 2.49 10.10
N PHE A 36 6.76 2.22 9.26
CA PHE A 36 6.38 3.16 8.19
C PHE A 36 5.84 4.45 8.78
N HIS A 37 4.98 4.37 9.79
CA HIS A 37 4.45 5.53 10.49
C HIS A 37 5.54 6.33 11.23
N ASP A 38 6.51 5.66 11.85
CA ASP A 38 7.64 6.34 12.50
C ASP A 38 8.49 7.14 11.51
N LEU A 39 8.63 6.65 10.27
CA LEU A 39 9.38 7.32 9.19
C LEU A 39 8.55 8.40 8.49
N HIS A 40 7.22 8.26 8.47
CA HIS A 40 6.29 9.13 7.77
C HIS A 40 5.06 9.44 8.64
N PRO A 41 5.24 10.23 9.72
CA PRO A 41 4.18 10.51 10.68
C PRO A 41 3.02 11.32 10.08
N GLU A 42 3.28 12.10 9.03
CA GLU A 42 2.30 12.95 8.35
C GLU A 42 1.35 12.16 7.41
N ILE A 43 1.57 10.84 7.24
CA ILE A 43 0.72 9.97 6.42
C ILE A 43 -0.29 9.25 7.32
N GLU A 44 -1.57 9.48 7.07
CA GLU A 44 -2.68 8.81 7.75
C GLU A 44 -3.05 7.51 7.02
N VAL A 45 -2.49 6.40 7.47
CA VAL A 45 -2.74 5.10 6.84
C VAL A 45 -4.05 4.48 7.31
N THR A 46 -4.95 4.20 6.37
CA THR A 46 -6.12 3.34 6.59
C THR A 46 -5.85 1.97 5.94
N LEU A 47 -5.90 0.90 6.72
CA LEU A 47 -5.73 -0.47 6.21
C LEU A 47 -7.06 -1.23 6.16
N LEU A 48 -7.50 -1.58 4.96
CA LEU A 48 -8.69 -2.38 4.71
C LEU A 48 -8.33 -3.86 4.52
N LEU A 49 -8.82 -4.70 5.43
CA LEU A 49 -8.60 -6.15 5.41
C LEU A 49 -9.75 -6.85 4.67
N ILE A 50 -9.47 -7.37 3.49
CA ILE A 50 -10.48 -7.86 2.55
C ILE A 50 -9.95 -9.10 1.83
N ASP A 51 -10.65 -10.23 1.97
CA ASP A 51 -10.28 -11.51 1.36
C ASP A 51 -10.97 -11.78 0.03
N ASN A 52 -12.24 -11.37 -0.13
CA ASN A 52 -13.13 -11.87 -1.21
C ASN A 52 -13.76 -10.78 -2.09
N GLU A 53 -13.12 -9.62 -2.23
CA GLU A 53 -13.55 -8.63 -3.21
C GLU A 53 -12.36 -8.18 -4.06
N GLU A 54 -12.56 -8.18 -5.39
CA GLU A 54 -11.79 -7.29 -6.26
C GLU A 54 -12.20 -5.87 -5.89
N LEU A 55 -11.53 -5.29 -4.89
CA LEU A 55 -11.73 -3.88 -4.61
C LEU A 55 -11.34 -3.11 -5.86
N ASP A 56 -12.33 -2.48 -6.49
CA ASP A 56 -12.10 -1.71 -7.69
C ASP A 56 -11.30 -0.45 -7.33
N LEU A 57 -9.98 -0.50 -7.52
CA LEU A 57 -9.10 0.65 -7.39
C LEU A 57 -9.54 1.82 -8.30
N ARG A 58 -10.36 1.57 -9.32
CA ARG A 58 -10.93 2.61 -10.20
C ARG A 58 -12.01 3.44 -9.50
N GLN A 59 -12.71 2.87 -8.53
CA GLN A 59 -13.69 3.58 -7.70
C GLN A 59 -13.04 4.37 -6.56
N ARG A 60 -11.70 4.35 -6.47
CA ARG A 60 -10.91 5.01 -5.43
C ARG A 60 -11.30 4.60 -4.00
N HIS A 61 -11.79 3.38 -3.82
CA HIS A 61 -12.02 2.82 -2.48
C HIS A 61 -10.71 2.53 -1.74
N ALA A 62 -9.60 2.41 -2.48
CA ALA A 62 -8.25 2.36 -1.95
C ALA A 62 -7.28 2.98 -2.97
N ASP A 63 -6.15 3.48 -2.48
CA ASP A 63 -5.06 4.02 -3.30
C ASP A 63 -4.16 2.90 -3.84
N CYS A 64 -3.97 1.84 -3.06
CA CYS A 64 -3.12 0.70 -3.40
C CYS A 64 -3.66 -0.62 -2.83
N ALA A 65 -3.35 -1.72 -3.50
CA ALA A 65 -3.65 -3.08 -3.05
C ALA A 65 -2.37 -3.91 -2.96
N ILE A 66 -2.23 -4.68 -1.87
CA ILE A 66 -1.16 -5.66 -1.67
C ILE A 66 -1.79 -7.06 -1.78
N ARG A 67 -1.40 -7.82 -2.80
CA ARG A 67 -1.99 -9.14 -3.14
C ARG A 67 -0.88 -10.12 -3.53
N PHE A 68 -1.11 -11.41 -3.30
CA PHE A 68 -0.25 -12.50 -3.78
C PHE A 68 -0.53 -12.88 -5.23
N GLN A 69 -1.73 -12.60 -5.71
CA GLN A 69 -2.15 -12.87 -7.06
C GLN A 69 -1.95 -11.63 -7.93
N HIS A 70 -1.66 -11.87 -9.21
CA HIS A 70 -1.67 -10.80 -10.19
C HIS A 70 -3.10 -10.27 -10.36
N PRO A 71 -3.30 -8.94 -10.39
CA PRO A 71 -4.61 -8.39 -10.70
C PRO A 71 -5.02 -8.75 -12.12
N GLU A 72 -6.31 -8.98 -12.34
CA GLU A 72 -6.85 -9.26 -13.68
C GLU A 72 -6.88 -8.00 -14.55
N GLU A 73 -6.99 -6.81 -13.94
CA GLU A 73 -7.04 -5.52 -14.63
C GLU A 73 -5.67 -5.09 -15.21
N PRO A 74 -5.49 -5.07 -16.54
CA PRO A 74 -4.19 -4.81 -17.17
C PRO A 74 -3.68 -3.38 -17.00
N ARG A 75 -4.56 -2.44 -16.64
CA ARG A 75 -4.22 -1.02 -16.49
C ARG A 75 -3.54 -0.69 -15.16
N LEU A 76 -3.54 -1.63 -14.21
CA LEU A 76 -2.90 -1.41 -12.91
C LEU A 76 -1.37 -1.46 -13.05
N VAL A 77 -0.71 -0.44 -12.51
CA VAL A 77 0.74 -0.46 -12.34
C VAL A 77 1.06 -1.43 -11.22
N ARG A 78 1.94 -2.40 -11.52
CA ARG A 78 2.37 -3.42 -10.56
C ARG A 78 3.81 -3.22 -10.13
N ARG A 79 4.07 -3.46 -8.85
CA ARG A 79 5.41 -3.50 -8.28
C ARG A 79 5.55 -4.75 -7.43
N PHE A 80 6.57 -5.55 -7.74
CA PHE A 80 6.96 -6.66 -6.88
C PHE A 80 7.52 -6.11 -5.57
N ILE A 81 7.02 -6.62 -4.44
CA ILE A 81 7.44 -6.18 -3.10
C ILE A 81 8.42 -7.20 -2.52
N ASP A 82 8.02 -8.47 -2.43
CA ASP A 82 8.85 -9.54 -1.89
C ASP A 82 8.26 -10.93 -2.19
N ASP A 83 9.05 -11.98 -1.98
CA ASP A 83 8.63 -13.38 -2.02
C ASP A 83 8.36 -13.91 -0.59
N PHE A 84 7.14 -14.37 -0.34
CA PHE A 84 6.74 -14.90 0.96
C PHE A 84 6.74 -16.43 0.97
N SER A 85 7.57 -17.03 1.82
CA SER A 85 7.58 -18.47 2.05
C SER A 85 6.75 -18.85 3.27
N TYR A 86 5.69 -19.64 3.05
CA TYR A 86 4.88 -20.22 4.12
C TYR A 86 5.31 -21.65 4.40
N HIS A 87 5.38 -22.03 5.68
CA HIS A 87 5.60 -23.40 6.10
C HIS A 87 4.28 -24.00 6.57
N ILE A 88 3.94 -25.18 6.03
CA ILE A 88 2.78 -25.97 6.45
C ILE A 88 3.32 -27.09 7.35
N TYR A 89 2.70 -27.31 8.50
CA TYR A 89 3.04 -28.35 9.47
C TYR A 89 1.92 -29.37 9.60
#